data_AF-A0A553P7I6-F1
#
_entry.id   AF-A0A553P7I6-F1
#
_cell.length_a   1.000
_cell.length_b   1.000
_cell.length_c   1.000
_cell.angle_alpha   90.00
_cell.angle_beta   90.00
_cell.angle_gamma   90.00
#
_symmetry.space_group_name_H-M   'P 1'
#
loop_
_entity.id
_entity.type
_entity.pdbx_description
1 polymer ?
#
loop_
_entity_poly.entity_id
_entity_poly.type
_entity_poly.pdbx_seq_one_letter_code
_entity_poly.pdbx_strand_id
1 'polypeptide(L)'
;MGCATSFFKVVSCKATIPLDRQSTPQNSNGALEHVRSRSDDNRFLSKQVHLDSLDKFGLTDPNGISSISNGSHDGFYEDPDFPAQPSSLFFSPKSISELESYTWKRPYQLSKTPQLYVDGTSRRDVLQGSLGDCWLLSTCAAVAKREDLLHRVISPTQVLFGPEYTGLIRLNMWRFGKWQTIIIDDRLPQRNGKYCYSRCLDENEFWVALLEKAVAKMHGSYEAIEGGMPIEAMVDLTGGLAERYELSDSTMHRTLYRYLRRSFASQAFITCSRKGDWRQAHKADQNGLVQGHAYTITGLFRVNEGKCGKCHLIRVRNPWGDQNEWKGKEDFSTLFLYFRVIYRDDEHLGPWSDNDANWKLLENSTKQSMGFHNKVDGEFWMDFFSDFCHEFEEVSICTLGPDFDHDGEVDKLISSTTVFGEWIKGQSAGGSRNNLERFATNPQFRLDILEAEKPLEEGSRSENSRYSQLIISLSQEHQRCVDDKKMKLLQIGFCLYGAKGSSWLNLQHFKQHKDLGTSGPYINYREVFARFELLPGSYIIIPATFESNIESNFMVRVFSGAKFSLSRIK
;
A
#
# COMPACT_ATOMS: atom_id res chain seq x y z
N MET A 1 33.63 35.08 9.82
CA MET A 1 33.28 34.35 8.57
C MET A 1 32.31 33.25 8.95
N GLY A 2 31.01 33.52 8.83
CA GLY A 2 29.95 32.58 9.20
C GLY A 2 29.72 31.56 8.09
N CYS A 3 29.80 30.28 8.44
CA CYS A 3 29.47 29.18 7.56
C CYS A 3 27.95 29.03 7.52
N ALA A 4 27.33 29.34 6.38
CA ALA A 4 25.91 29.17 6.17
C ALA A 4 25.57 27.67 6.12
N THR A 5 25.00 27.14 7.21
CA THR A 5 24.31 25.85 7.20
C THR A 5 23.04 25.98 6.37
N SER A 6 23.08 25.51 5.12
CA SER A 6 21.92 25.31 4.27
C SER A 6 20.99 24.27 4.92
N PHE A 7 19.82 24.72 5.37
CA PHE A 7 18.76 23.87 5.90
C PHE A 7 18.11 23.09 4.75
N PHE A 8 18.34 21.78 4.70
CA PHE A 8 17.53 20.87 3.90
C PHE A 8 16.21 20.64 4.65
N LYS A 9 15.07 20.94 4.01
CA LYS A 9 13.76 20.66 4.60
C LYS A 9 13.35 19.24 4.20
N VAL A 10 13.64 18.29 5.09
CA VAL A 10 13.07 16.95 4.98
C VAL A 10 11.62 17.03 5.45
N VAL A 11 10.66 16.90 4.53
CA VAL A 11 9.26 16.62 4.89
C VAL A 11 9.15 15.10 5.10
N SER A 12 9.88 14.58 6.09
CA SER A 12 9.64 13.22 6.59
C SER A 12 8.83 13.32 7.87
N CYS A 13 7.88 12.40 8.02
CA CYS A 13 7.31 12.05 9.32
C CYS A 13 8.46 11.52 10.19
N LYS A 14 9.09 12.38 11.00
CA LYS A 14 10.17 11.98 11.91
C LYS A 14 9.57 11.40 13.19
N ALA A 15 9.53 10.08 13.30
CA ALA A 15 9.56 9.43 14.61
C ALA A 15 10.99 9.51 15.17
N THR A 16 11.18 10.16 16.32
CA THR A 16 12.48 10.19 17.01
C THR A 16 12.29 9.75 18.46
N ILE A 17 12.98 8.68 18.87
CA ILE A 17 13.21 8.30 20.28
C ILE A 17 14.73 8.19 20.47
N PRO A 18 15.33 8.77 21.52
CA PRO A 18 16.78 8.77 21.72
C PRO A 18 17.27 7.46 22.37
N LEU A 19 18.42 6.94 21.91
CA LEU A 19 19.19 5.92 22.62
C LEU A 19 20.57 6.47 22.99
N ASP A 20 20.89 6.29 24.26
CA ASP A 20 22.09 6.76 24.95
C ASP A 20 23.37 6.06 24.47
N ARG A 21 24.46 6.85 24.48
CA ARG A 21 25.83 6.45 24.15
C ARG A 21 26.51 5.81 25.36
N GLN A 22 27.23 4.71 25.15
CA GLN A 22 28.41 4.37 25.95
C GLN A 22 29.56 3.82 25.08
N SER A 23 30.75 3.91 25.65
CA SER A 23 32.06 4.19 25.07
C SER A 23 32.89 2.98 24.60
N THR A 24 33.76 3.23 23.61
CA THR A 24 34.90 2.41 23.17
C THR A 24 36.01 2.30 24.23
N PRO A 25 36.95 1.34 24.09
CA PRO A 25 38.27 1.75 23.57
C PRO A 25 38.97 0.77 22.60
N GLN A 26 39.57 1.40 21.58
CA GLN A 26 40.88 1.20 20.93
C GLN A 26 41.65 -0.14 21.05
N ASN A 27 42.10 -0.66 19.88
CA ASN A 27 43.52 -0.96 19.67
C ASN A 27 43.89 -1.05 18.17
N SER A 28 45.18 -0.84 17.93
CA SER A 28 45.85 -0.37 16.72
C SER A 28 46.64 -1.44 15.96
N ASN A 29 47.18 -1.02 14.81
CA ASN A 29 48.21 -1.65 13.95
C ASN A 29 47.66 -2.69 12.96
N GLY A 30 48.02 -2.72 11.67
CA GLY A 30 48.98 -1.95 10.91
C GLY A 30 49.25 -2.67 9.58
N ALA A 31 49.14 -1.92 8.49
CA ALA A 31 49.98 -1.99 7.29
C ALA A 31 49.98 -3.28 6.41
N LEU A 32 49.63 -3.11 5.12
CA LEU A 32 50.55 -3.14 3.96
C LEU A 32 49.81 -3.39 2.64
N GLU A 33 50.20 -2.56 1.68
CA GLU A 33 49.72 -2.48 0.31
C GLU A 33 50.13 -3.71 -0.52
N HIS A 34 49.30 -4.07 -1.50
CA HIS A 34 49.83 -4.53 -2.79
C HIS A 34 48.92 -4.14 -3.95
N VAL A 35 49.43 -3.19 -4.73
CA VAL A 35 48.94 -2.80 -6.05
C VAL A 35 49.28 -3.90 -7.05
N ARG A 36 48.28 -4.41 -7.79
CA ARG A 36 48.47 -4.89 -9.18
C ARG A 36 47.28 -4.52 -10.05
N SER A 37 47.64 -3.93 -11.17
CA SER A 37 46.84 -3.43 -12.28
C SER A 37 46.56 -4.51 -13.32
N ARG A 38 45.62 -4.18 -14.23
CA ARG A 38 45.27 -4.74 -15.55
C ARG A 38 43.87 -5.38 -15.57
N SER A 39 42.87 -4.65 -16.04
CA SER A 39 42.52 -4.27 -17.42
C SER A 39 41.68 -5.35 -18.09
N ASP A 40 40.44 -4.95 -18.37
CA ASP A 40 39.59 -5.36 -19.48
C ASP A 40 39.28 -6.85 -19.63
N ASP A 41 38.02 -7.21 -19.35
CA ASP A 41 37.16 -7.65 -20.45
C ASP A 41 35.67 -7.51 -20.10
N ASN A 42 35.06 -6.51 -20.75
CA ASN A 42 33.63 -6.37 -20.92
C ASN A 42 33.14 -7.48 -21.84
N ARG A 43 32.25 -8.38 -21.35
CA ARG A 43 31.04 -8.82 -22.07
C ARG A 43 30.36 -10.01 -21.37
N PHE A 44 29.04 -9.90 -21.27
CA PHE A 44 28.04 -10.93 -20.92
C PHE A 44 27.96 -11.35 -19.44
N LEU A 45 26.77 -11.10 -18.84
CA LEU A 45 25.98 -12.02 -17.99
C LEU A 45 24.80 -11.32 -17.26
N SER A 46 24.18 -10.27 -17.81
CA SER A 46 23.02 -9.61 -17.17
C SER A 46 21.66 -9.88 -17.83
N LYS A 47 21.52 -10.95 -18.63
CA LYS A 47 20.28 -11.24 -19.37
C LYS A 47 19.64 -12.61 -19.15
N GLN A 48 20.20 -13.46 -18.27
CA GLN A 48 19.75 -14.87 -18.21
C GLN A 48 19.23 -15.37 -16.86
N VAL A 49 19.20 -14.56 -15.79
CA VAL A 49 18.72 -15.04 -14.47
C VAL A 49 17.27 -14.63 -14.16
N HIS A 50 16.66 -13.78 -14.99
CA HIS A 50 15.37 -13.17 -14.69
C HIS A 50 14.14 -13.83 -15.33
N LEU A 51 14.25 -15.09 -15.78
CA LEU A 51 13.14 -15.83 -16.40
C LEU A 51 12.74 -17.10 -15.63
N ASP A 52 13.62 -17.70 -14.83
CA ASP A 52 13.34 -19.01 -14.20
C ASP A 52 12.41 -18.94 -12.98
N SER A 53 12.09 -17.74 -12.47
CA SER A 53 11.05 -17.56 -11.43
C SER A 53 9.67 -17.16 -11.99
N LEU A 54 9.56 -16.90 -13.29
CA LEU A 54 8.33 -16.44 -13.95
C LEU A 54 7.42 -17.59 -14.41
N ASP A 55 7.92 -18.83 -14.45
CA ASP A 55 7.13 -20.04 -14.73
C ASP A 55 6.22 -20.47 -13.56
N LYS A 56 6.32 -19.83 -12.38
CA LYS A 56 5.55 -20.20 -11.17
C LYS A 56 4.19 -19.51 -11.01
N PHE A 57 3.72 -18.80 -12.04
CA PHE A 57 2.45 -18.05 -12.01
C PHE A 57 1.56 -18.26 -13.24
N GLY A 58 1.86 -19.25 -14.09
CA GLY A 58 0.98 -19.64 -15.21
C GLY A 58 0.89 -18.61 -16.35
N LEU A 59 2.02 -18.07 -16.81
CA LEU A 59 2.12 -17.26 -18.05
C LEU A 59 3.26 -17.80 -18.94
N THR A 60 3.37 -17.61 -20.27
CA THR A 60 2.94 -16.54 -21.19
C THR A 60 2.94 -17.03 -22.66
N ASP A 61 1.77 -17.21 -23.29
CA ASP A 61 1.53 -17.02 -24.74
C ASP A 61 0.00 -16.98 -24.95
N PRO A 62 -0.60 -15.92 -25.53
CA PRO A 62 -2.01 -15.91 -25.93
C PRO A 62 -2.40 -17.14 -26.78
N ASN A 63 -1.49 -17.66 -27.58
CA ASN A 63 -1.74 -18.83 -28.43
C ASN A 63 -1.75 -20.15 -27.63
N GLY A 64 -1.02 -20.22 -26.50
CA GLY A 64 -1.04 -21.39 -25.60
C GLY A 64 -2.35 -21.53 -24.82
N ILE A 65 -3.14 -20.45 -24.68
CA ILE A 65 -4.40 -20.49 -23.93
C ILE A 65 -5.47 -21.29 -24.68
N SER A 66 -5.43 -21.32 -26.01
CA SER A 66 -6.33 -22.14 -26.83
C SER A 66 -6.07 -23.65 -26.67
N SER A 67 -4.85 -24.05 -26.26
CA SER A 67 -4.51 -25.44 -25.95
C SER A 67 -4.78 -25.83 -24.49
N ILE A 68 -4.97 -24.85 -23.60
CA ILE A 68 -5.23 -25.07 -22.16
C ILE A 68 -6.70 -25.45 -21.87
N SER A 69 -7.61 -25.25 -22.83
CA SER A 69 -9.03 -25.65 -22.69
C SER A 69 -9.29 -27.15 -22.90
N ASN A 70 -8.27 -27.98 -23.09
CA ASN A 70 -8.44 -29.40 -23.33
C ASN A 70 -8.13 -30.25 -22.09
N GLY A 71 -9.20 -30.70 -21.42
CA GLY A 71 -9.18 -31.94 -20.64
C GLY A 71 -9.38 -31.79 -19.14
N SER A 72 -10.63 -31.59 -18.72
CA SER A 72 -11.10 -31.80 -17.36
C SER A 72 -12.30 -32.74 -17.34
N HIS A 73 -12.78 -33.14 -16.15
CA HIS A 73 -13.96 -34.01 -16.02
C HIS A 73 -15.27 -33.34 -16.49
N ASP A 74 -15.34 -31.99 -16.48
CA ASP A 74 -16.54 -31.21 -16.82
C ASP A 74 -16.43 -30.42 -18.14
N GLY A 75 -15.28 -30.48 -18.82
CA GLY A 75 -15.01 -29.78 -20.08
C GLY A 75 -14.61 -28.31 -19.95
N PHE A 76 -14.43 -27.80 -18.72
CA PHE A 76 -13.99 -26.44 -18.44
C PHE A 76 -12.60 -26.38 -17.80
N TYR A 77 -11.92 -25.24 -17.89
CA TYR A 77 -10.60 -25.05 -17.32
C TYR A 77 -10.58 -25.36 -15.82
N GLU A 78 -9.55 -26.11 -15.42
CA GLU A 78 -9.22 -26.42 -14.04
C GLU A 78 -7.79 -25.97 -13.78
N ASP A 79 -7.60 -25.11 -12.78
CA ASP A 79 -6.30 -24.53 -12.47
C ASP A 79 -5.37 -25.54 -11.79
N PRO A 80 -4.27 -25.99 -12.43
CA PRO A 80 -3.35 -26.95 -11.83
C PRO A 80 -2.51 -26.34 -10.71
N ASP A 81 -2.27 -25.02 -10.73
CA ASP A 81 -1.44 -24.32 -9.75
C ASP A 81 -2.24 -23.92 -8.51
N PHE A 82 -3.56 -23.88 -8.61
CA PHE A 82 -4.47 -23.53 -7.53
C PHE A 82 -5.73 -24.42 -7.57
N PRO A 83 -5.56 -25.73 -7.32
CA PRO A 83 -6.64 -26.70 -7.51
C PRO A 83 -7.77 -26.48 -6.49
N ALA A 84 -8.99 -26.89 -6.86
CA ALA A 84 -10.15 -26.87 -5.97
C ALA A 84 -10.05 -27.94 -4.87
N GLN A 85 -9.07 -27.80 -3.98
CA GLN A 85 -8.64 -28.76 -2.97
C GLN A 85 -8.33 -28.05 -1.64
N PRO A 86 -8.29 -28.79 -0.51
CA PRO A 86 -7.92 -28.25 0.79
C PRO A 86 -6.64 -27.41 0.83
N SER A 87 -5.63 -27.74 0.01
CA SER A 87 -4.36 -27.01 -0.06
C SER A 87 -4.50 -25.56 -0.51
N SER A 88 -5.50 -25.26 -1.34
CA SER A 88 -5.79 -23.89 -1.80
C SER A 88 -6.59 -23.09 -0.78
N LEU A 89 -7.26 -23.75 0.16
CA LEU A 89 -7.95 -23.10 1.27
C LEU A 89 -7.00 -22.85 2.43
N PHE A 90 -6.23 -23.87 2.81
CA PHE A 90 -5.46 -23.90 4.05
C PHE A 90 -4.03 -24.37 3.83
N PHE A 91 -3.10 -23.72 4.51
CA PHE A 91 -1.77 -24.26 4.75
C PHE A 91 -1.67 -24.92 6.15
N SER A 92 -2.58 -24.61 7.08
CA SER A 92 -2.70 -25.22 8.41
C SER A 92 -4.17 -25.49 8.80
N PRO A 93 -4.80 -26.56 8.26
CA PRO A 93 -6.19 -26.88 8.59
C PRO A 93 -6.36 -27.29 10.06
N LYS A 94 -7.48 -26.91 10.70
CA LYS A 94 -7.73 -27.18 12.13
C LYS A 94 -8.25 -28.59 12.37
N SER A 95 -9.04 -29.13 11.44
CA SER A 95 -9.58 -30.50 11.51
C SER A 95 -9.96 -31.06 10.14
N ILE A 96 -10.11 -32.39 10.05
CA ILE A 96 -10.65 -33.05 8.85
C ILE A 96 -12.10 -32.64 8.59
N SER A 97 -12.91 -32.52 9.65
CA SER A 97 -14.30 -32.08 9.55
C SER A 97 -14.45 -30.66 8.99
N GLU A 98 -13.47 -29.77 9.23
CA GLU A 98 -13.43 -28.46 8.60
C GLU A 98 -13.24 -28.60 7.10
N LEU A 99 -12.33 -29.46 6.66
CA LEU A 99 -12.06 -29.71 5.24
C LEU A 99 -13.27 -30.30 4.50
N GLU A 100 -13.94 -31.29 5.11
CA GLU A 100 -15.14 -31.93 4.55
C GLU A 100 -16.33 -30.97 4.40
N SER A 101 -16.32 -29.86 5.14
CA SER A 101 -17.37 -28.84 5.04
C SER A 101 -17.25 -27.96 3.78
N TYR A 102 -16.13 -28.02 3.05
CA TYR A 102 -15.90 -27.20 1.87
C TYR A 102 -16.23 -27.93 0.57
N THR A 103 -16.94 -27.22 -0.32
CA THR A 103 -17.21 -27.64 -1.69
C THR A 103 -16.92 -26.49 -2.64
N TRP A 104 -16.58 -26.78 -3.89
CA TRP A 104 -16.29 -25.75 -4.88
C TRP A 104 -17.37 -25.70 -5.96
N LYS A 105 -17.83 -24.51 -6.32
CA LYS A 105 -18.89 -24.28 -7.32
C LYS A 105 -18.51 -23.17 -8.28
N ARG A 106 -18.87 -23.32 -9.55
CA ARG A 106 -18.70 -22.30 -10.59
C ARG A 106 -19.87 -21.30 -10.54
N PRO A 107 -19.71 -20.05 -11.01
CA PRO A 107 -20.77 -19.03 -10.99
C PRO A 107 -22.09 -19.48 -11.63
N TYR A 108 -22.05 -20.21 -12.76
CA TYR A 108 -23.25 -20.72 -13.42
C TYR A 108 -24.01 -21.78 -12.62
N GLN A 109 -23.39 -22.38 -11.60
CA GLN A 109 -24.03 -23.31 -10.67
C GLN A 109 -24.67 -22.58 -9.48
N LEU A 110 -24.33 -21.31 -9.28
CA LEU A 110 -24.76 -20.47 -8.16
C LEU A 110 -25.83 -19.46 -8.57
N SER A 111 -25.74 -18.94 -9.78
CA SER A 111 -26.66 -17.97 -10.37
C SER A 111 -27.13 -18.43 -11.77
N LYS A 112 -28.34 -18.00 -12.15
CA LYS A 112 -28.91 -18.27 -13.49
C LYS A 112 -28.27 -17.44 -14.60
N THR A 113 -27.77 -16.24 -14.27
CA THR A 113 -27.21 -15.28 -15.23
C THR A 113 -25.97 -14.63 -14.63
N PRO A 114 -24.92 -15.42 -14.34
CA PRO A 114 -23.73 -14.90 -13.69
C PRO A 114 -22.98 -13.93 -14.61
N GLN A 115 -22.55 -12.81 -14.05
CA GLN A 115 -21.84 -11.73 -14.74
C GLN A 115 -20.64 -11.33 -13.89
N LEU A 116 -19.61 -10.78 -14.54
CA LEU A 116 -18.51 -10.19 -13.80
C LEU A 116 -18.98 -8.95 -13.03
N TYR A 117 -19.74 -8.10 -13.71
CA TYR A 117 -20.22 -6.81 -13.23
C TYR A 117 -21.73 -6.69 -13.44
N VAL A 118 -22.43 -6.09 -12.47
CA VAL A 118 -23.85 -5.75 -12.58
C VAL A 118 -23.99 -4.26 -12.27
N ASP A 119 -24.46 -3.49 -13.25
CA ASP A 119 -24.60 -2.02 -13.15
C ASP A 119 -23.29 -1.26 -12.85
N GLY A 120 -22.15 -1.80 -13.28
CA GLY A 120 -20.82 -1.20 -13.17
C GLY A 120 -20.06 -1.71 -11.95
N THR A 121 -19.25 -0.84 -11.34
CA THR A 121 -18.52 -1.17 -10.10
C THR A 121 -18.84 -0.17 -9.00
N SER A 122 -19.09 -0.67 -7.81
CA SER A 122 -19.43 0.12 -6.64
C SER A 122 -18.77 -0.44 -5.39
N ARG A 123 -18.41 0.46 -4.49
CA ARG A 123 -17.93 0.07 -3.16
C ARG A 123 -18.95 -0.77 -2.39
N ARG A 124 -20.25 -0.61 -2.70
CA ARG A 124 -21.35 -1.34 -2.06
C ARG A 124 -21.41 -2.81 -2.48
N ASP A 125 -20.82 -3.15 -3.62
CA ASP A 125 -20.78 -4.53 -4.10
C ASP A 125 -19.91 -5.36 -3.16
N VAL A 126 -18.85 -4.78 -2.62
CA VAL A 126 -17.86 -5.50 -1.83
C VAL A 126 -18.40 -5.86 -0.44
N LEU A 127 -18.62 -7.16 -0.22
CA LEU A 127 -18.99 -7.75 1.07
C LEU A 127 -17.94 -8.78 1.50
N GLN A 128 -17.40 -8.61 2.70
CA GLN A 128 -16.47 -9.57 3.28
C GLN A 128 -17.16 -10.84 3.77
N GLY A 129 -16.48 -11.97 3.54
CA GLY A 129 -16.86 -13.26 4.13
C GLY A 129 -16.19 -13.50 5.48
N SER A 130 -15.96 -14.77 5.80
CA SER A 130 -15.36 -15.19 7.07
C SER A 130 -13.83 -15.08 7.13
N LEU A 131 -13.19 -14.64 6.05
CA LEU A 131 -11.73 -14.56 5.94
C LEU A 131 -11.21 -13.24 6.54
N GLY A 132 -10.04 -13.28 7.17
CA GLY A 132 -9.37 -12.12 7.77
C GLY A 132 -8.66 -11.20 6.77
N ASP A 133 -9.22 -11.00 5.57
CA ASP A 133 -8.60 -10.31 4.44
C ASP A 133 -9.18 -8.89 4.20
N CYS A 134 -9.69 -8.27 5.26
CA CYS A 134 -10.26 -6.91 5.22
C CYS A 134 -9.39 -5.87 4.50
N TRP A 135 -8.06 -6.00 4.62
CA TRP A 135 -7.09 -5.15 3.94
C TRP A 135 -7.27 -5.14 2.41
N LEU A 136 -7.61 -6.29 1.83
CA LEU A 136 -7.91 -6.45 0.41
C LEU A 136 -9.29 -5.87 0.10
N LEU A 137 -10.32 -6.24 0.86
CA LEU A 137 -11.69 -5.86 0.53
C LEU A 137 -11.97 -4.37 0.73
N SER A 138 -11.43 -3.75 1.78
CA SER A 138 -11.46 -2.28 1.93
C SER A 138 -10.77 -1.58 0.77
N THR A 139 -9.73 -2.20 0.21
CA THR A 139 -9.05 -1.67 -0.98
C THR A 139 -9.89 -1.86 -2.24
N CYS A 140 -10.51 -3.02 -2.45
CA CYS A 140 -11.45 -3.24 -3.55
C CYS A 140 -12.58 -2.19 -3.51
N ALA A 141 -13.14 -1.93 -2.32
CA ALA A 141 -14.15 -0.89 -2.13
C ALA A 141 -13.61 0.52 -2.43
N ALA A 142 -12.35 0.82 -2.09
CA ALA A 142 -11.71 2.10 -2.42
C ALA A 142 -11.54 2.28 -3.94
N VAL A 143 -11.10 1.22 -4.64
CA VAL A 143 -10.79 1.22 -6.07
C VAL A 143 -12.05 1.14 -6.93
N ALA A 144 -13.15 0.57 -6.41
CA ALA A 144 -14.42 0.40 -7.15
C ALA A 144 -15.04 1.68 -7.73
N LYS A 145 -14.63 2.86 -7.26
CA LYS A 145 -15.03 4.14 -7.88
C LYS A 145 -14.37 4.40 -9.25
N ARG A 146 -13.36 3.63 -9.64
CA ARG A 146 -12.60 3.71 -10.90
C ARG A 146 -12.76 2.42 -11.69
N GLU A 147 -13.92 2.31 -12.33
CA GLU A 147 -14.31 1.18 -13.17
C GLU A 147 -13.28 0.89 -14.27
N ASP A 148 -12.66 1.93 -14.85
CA ASP A 148 -11.59 1.79 -15.85
C ASP A 148 -10.36 1.04 -15.33
N LEU A 149 -9.99 1.21 -14.05
CA LEU A 149 -8.91 0.46 -13.44
C LEU A 149 -9.32 -0.97 -13.12
N LEU A 150 -10.53 -1.17 -12.62
CA LEU A 150 -11.03 -2.53 -12.38
C LEU A 150 -11.14 -3.31 -13.70
N HIS A 151 -11.56 -2.69 -14.80
CA HIS A 151 -11.57 -3.30 -16.13
C HIS A 151 -10.19 -3.64 -16.67
N ARG A 152 -9.15 -2.91 -16.23
CA ARG A 152 -7.75 -3.28 -16.50
C ARG A 152 -7.35 -4.52 -15.69
N VAL A 153 -7.80 -4.63 -14.45
CA VAL A 153 -7.57 -5.79 -13.58
C VAL A 153 -8.34 -7.00 -14.12
N ILE A 154 -9.66 -6.95 -14.24
CA ILE A 154 -10.48 -8.05 -14.77
C ILE A 154 -11.36 -7.49 -15.88
N SER A 155 -11.11 -7.96 -17.12
CA SER A 155 -11.83 -7.42 -18.28
C SER A 155 -13.31 -7.80 -18.23
N PRO A 156 -14.24 -6.85 -18.50
CA PRO A 156 -15.68 -7.11 -18.51
C PRO A 156 -16.11 -8.03 -19.68
N THR A 157 -15.22 -8.30 -20.63
CA THR A 157 -15.49 -9.13 -21.81
C THR A 157 -15.47 -10.64 -21.52
N GLN A 158 -15.03 -11.04 -20.32
CA GLN A 158 -14.95 -12.45 -19.96
C GLN A 158 -16.30 -12.97 -19.49
N VAL A 159 -16.79 -14.03 -20.11
CA VAL A 159 -18.09 -14.63 -19.81
C VAL A 159 -18.00 -15.67 -18.69
N LEU A 160 -19.05 -15.78 -17.87
CA LEU A 160 -19.13 -16.74 -16.76
C LEU A 160 -20.11 -17.91 -17.04
N PHE A 161 -20.77 -17.91 -18.20
CA PHE A 161 -21.71 -18.95 -18.63
C PHE A 161 -21.97 -18.85 -20.14
N GLY A 162 -22.64 -19.86 -20.71
CA GLY A 162 -23.06 -19.86 -22.12
C GLY A 162 -22.07 -20.53 -23.08
N PRO A 163 -22.27 -20.36 -24.41
CA PRO A 163 -21.50 -21.10 -25.42
C PRO A 163 -20.00 -20.75 -25.49
N GLU A 164 -19.64 -19.52 -25.15
CA GLU A 164 -18.24 -19.02 -25.17
C GLU A 164 -17.52 -19.22 -23.82
N TYR A 165 -18.20 -19.83 -22.85
CA TYR A 165 -17.69 -20.03 -21.51
C TYR A 165 -16.68 -21.17 -21.46
N THR A 166 -15.53 -20.88 -20.84
CA THR A 166 -14.40 -21.82 -20.74
C THR A 166 -14.01 -22.16 -19.29
N GLY A 167 -14.63 -21.51 -18.30
CA GLY A 167 -14.25 -21.60 -16.88
C GLY A 167 -12.91 -20.94 -16.53
N LEU A 168 -12.26 -20.27 -17.48
CA LEU A 168 -10.97 -19.59 -17.31
C LEU A 168 -11.18 -18.08 -17.13
N ILE A 169 -10.57 -17.51 -16.09
CA ILE A 169 -10.58 -16.07 -15.80
C ILE A 169 -9.15 -15.54 -15.79
N ARG A 170 -8.94 -14.41 -16.46
CA ARG A 170 -7.70 -13.66 -16.50
C ARG A 170 -7.85 -12.40 -15.68
N LEU A 171 -6.88 -12.16 -14.80
CA LEU A 171 -6.75 -10.93 -14.04
C LEU A 171 -5.37 -10.32 -14.30
N ASN A 172 -5.22 -9.01 -14.35
CA ASN A 172 -3.94 -8.33 -14.44
C ASN A 172 -3.66 -7.63 -13.12
N MET A 173 -2.54 -7.94 -12.50
CA MET A 173 -2.12 -7.30 -11.25
C MET A 173 -0.74 -6.68 -11.44
N TRP A 174 -0.54 -5.50 -10.88
CA TRP A 174 0.76 -4.85 -10.89
C TRP A 174 1.66 -5.53 -9.86
N ARG A 175 2.84 -5.97 -10.28
CA ARG A 175 3.80 -6.68 -9.45
C ARG A 175 5.21 -6.25 -9.80
N PHE A 176 5.87 -5.61 -8.84
CA PHE A 176 7.30 -5.28 -8.88
C PHE A 176 7.70 -4.56 -10.18
N GLY A 177 6.97 -3.49 -10.52
CA GLY A 177 7.25 -2.65 -11.68
C GLY A 177 6.53 -3.02 -12.98
N LYS A 178 5.83 -4.16 -13.04
CA LYS A 178 5.16 -4.63 -14.27
C LYS A 178 3.77 -5.17 -14.00
N TRP A 179 2.87 -5.00 -14.98
CA TRP A 179 1.59 -5.70 -14.99
C TRP A 179 1.81 -7.16 -15.37
N GLN A 180 1.29 -8.06 -14.55
CA GLN A 180 1.37 -9.50 -14.74
C GLN A 180 -0.04 -10.07 -14.81
N THR A 181 -0.29 -10.93 -15.78
CA THR A 181 -1.55 -11.65 -15.87
C THR A 181 -1.54 -12.82 -14.89
N ILE A 182 -2.65 -13.06 -14.22
CA ILE A 182 -2.90 -14.18 -13.32
C ILE A 182 -4.08 -14.92 -13.92
N ILE A 183 -3.91 -16.22 -14.14
CA ILE A 183 -4.97 -17.09 -14.65
C ILE A 183 -5.51 -17.91 -13.49
N ILE A 184 -6.82 -17.96 -13.34
CA ILE A 184 -7.54 -18.84 -12.41
C ILE A 184 -8.66 -19.56 -13.15
N ASP A 185 -9.09 -20.70 -12.62
CA ASP A 185 -10.46 -21.15 -12.91
C ASP A 185 -11.48 -20.37 -12.06
N ASP A 186 -12.75 -20.44 -12.40
CA ASP A 186 -13.82 -19.72 -11.70
C ASP A 186 -14.51 -20.51 -10.58
N ARG A 187 -13.98 -21.68 -10.16
CA ARG A 187 -14.54 -22.43 -9.03
C ARG A 187 -14.34 -21.62 -7.74
N LEU A 188 -15.43 -21.32 -7.04
CA LEU A 188 -15.43 -20.60 -5.77
C LEU A 188 -15.78 -21.54 -4.62
N PRO A 189 -15.12 -21.42 -3.46
CA PRO A 189 -15.40 -22.24 -2.31
C PRO A 189 -16.71 -21.86 -1.63
N GLN A 190 -17.39 -22.87 -1.14
CA GLN A 190 -18.57 -22.78 -0.29
C GLN A 190 -18.35 -23.63 0.96
N ARG A 191 -18.88 -23.18 2.09
CA ARG A 191 -18.89 -23.94 3.33
C ARG A 191 -20.31 -24.38 3.65
N ASN A 192 -20.54 -25.68 3.80
CA ASN A 192 -21.86 -26.27 4.03
C ASN A 192 -22.91 -25.79 3.00
N GLY A 193 -22.52 -25.67 1.73
CA GLY A 193 -23.38 -25.20 0.63
C GLY A 193 -23.71 -23.71 0.64
N LYS A 194 -23.04 -22.90 1.47
CA LYS A 194 -23.20 -21.44 1.54
C LYS A 194 -21.90 -20.72 1.17
N TYR A 195 -22.01 -19.47 0.71
CA TYR A 195 -20.85 -18.59 0.54
C TYR A 195 -20.07 -18.47 1.85
N CYS A 196 -18.73 -18.59 1.78
CA CYS A 196 -17.85 -18.48 2.94
C CYS A 196 -16.88 -17.31 2.87
N TYR A 197 -16.45 -16.89 1.68
CA TYR A 197 -15.52 -15.77 1.50
C TYR A 197 -16.21 -14.56 0.86
N SER A 198 -15.45 -13.66 0.24
CA SER A 198 -15.99 -12.44 -0.33
C SER A 198 -17.06 -12.72 -1.39
N ARG A 199 -17.99 -11.79 -1.54
CA ARG A 199 -19.04 -11.83 -2.56
C ARG A 199 -19.50 -10.43 -2.92
N CYS A 200 -20.20 -10.34 -4.05
CA CYS A 200 -20.94 -9.14 -4.40
C CYS A 200 -22.28 -9.06 -3.65
N LEU A 201 -22.83 -7.85 -3.55
CA LEU A 201 -24.17 -7.62 -3.03
C LEU A 201 -25.24 -8.23 -3.96
N ASP A 202 -25.09 -8.05 -5.28
CA ASP A 202 -25.93 -8.73 -6.28
C ASP A 202 -25.49 -10.20 -6.42
N GLU A 203 -26.44 -11.13 -6.34
CA GLU A 203 -26.17 -12.57 -6.41
C GLU A 203 -25.69 -13.05 -7.79
N ASN A 204 -25.82 -12.21 -8.82
CA ASN A 204 -25.36 -12.47 -10.18
C ASN A 204 -24.00 -11.87 -10.47
N GLU A 205 -23.39 -11.14 -9.54
CA GLU A 205 -22.12 -10.45 -9.74
C GLU A 205 -20.96 -11.18 -9.03
N PHE A 206 -19.80 -11.31 -9.70
CA PHE A 206 -18.73 -12.21 -9.22
C PHE A 206 -17.30 -11.60 -9.23
N TRP A 207 -17.10 -10.35 -9.64
CA TRP A 207 -15.75 -9.79 -9.75
C TRP A 207 -14.98 -9.78 -8.41
N VAL A 208 -15.64 -9.52 -7.28
CA VAL A 208 -15.01 -9.49 -5.96
C VAL A 208 -14.45 -10.86 -5.58
N ALA A 209 -15.27 -11.90 -5.69
CA ALA A 209 -14.90 -13.28 -5.32
C ALA A 209 -13.78 -13.84 -6.21
N LEU A 210 -13.80 -13.52 -7.51
CA LEU A 210 -12.77 -13.93 -8.46
C LEU A 210 -11.44 -13.18 -8.23
N LEU A 211 -11.50 -11.89 -7.87
CA LEU A 211 -10.34 -11.11 -7.50
C LEU A 211 -9.70 -11.64 -6.21
N GLU A 212 -10.49 -11.89 -5.17
CA GLU A 212 -10.02 -12.51 -3.92
C GLU A 212 -9.34 -13.86 -4.19
N LYS A 213 -9.93 -14.71 -5.05
CA LYS A 213 -9.32 -15.99 -5.46
C LYS A 213 -7.96 -15.80 -6.14
N ALA A 214 -7.82 -14.81 -7.02
CA ALA A 214 -6.56 -14.54 -7.71
C ALA A 214 -5.46 -14.09 -6.72
N VAL A 215 -5.82 -13.27 -5.74
CA VAL A 215 -4.90 -12.84 -4.67
C VAL A 215 -4.53 -14.02 -3.78
N ALA A 216 -5.49 -14.87 -3.41
CA ALA A 216 -5.24 -16.12 -2.68
C ALA A 216 -4.28 -17.04 -3.45
N LYS A 217 -4.44 -17.20 -4.77
CA LYS A 217 -3.49 -17.93 -5.63
C LYS A 217 -2.10 -17.33 -5.59
N MET A 218 -1.98 -16.00 -5.68
CA MET A 218 -0.68 -15.33 -5.59
C MET A 218 0.02 -15.58 -4.26
N HIS A 219 -0.73 -15.61 -3.16
CA HIS A 219 -0.22 -15.83 -1.81
C HIS A 219 -0.07 -17.31 -1.42
N GLY A 220 -0.70 -18.23 -2.16
CA GLY A 220 -0.56 -19.69 -2.04
C GLY A 220 -1.80 -20.40 -1.50
N SER A 221 -2.64 -19.73 -0.71
CA SER A 221 -3.94 -20.22 -0.24
C SER A 221 -4.83 -19.06 0.22
N TYR A 222 -6.12 -19.31 0.46
CA TYR A 222 -7.00 -18.33 1.11
C TYR A 222 -6.52 -18.01 2.54
N GLU A 223 -6.07 -18.98 3.32
CA GLU A 223 -5.48 -18.73 4.64
C GLU A 223 -4.24 -17.82 4.57
N ALA A 224 -3.49 -17.83 3.47
CA ALA A 224 -2.30 -17.00 3.28
C ALA A 224 -2.57 -15.50 3.04
N ILE A 225 -3.83 -15.11 2.82
CA ILE A 225 -4.25 -13.71 2.69
C ILE A 225 -4.92 -13.17 3.97
N GLU A 226 -5.01 -13.98 5.03
CA GLU A 226 -5.41 -13.50 6.35
C GLU A 226 -4.33 -12.58 6.96
N GLY A 227 -4.71 -11.32 7.20
CA GLY A 227 -3.79 -10.30 7.69
C GLY A 227 -2.88 -9.78 6.57
N GLY A 228 -3.00 -8.49 6.28
CA GLY A 228 -2.21 -7.81 5.26
C GLY A 228 -2.38 -6.30 5.38
N MET A 229 -1.77 -5.56 4.46
CA MET A 229 -1.82 -4.11 4.49
C MET A 229 -2.55 -3.54 3.26
N PRO A 230 -3.53 -2.65 3.42
CA PRO A 230 -4.25 -2.06 2.30
C PRO A 230 -3.33 -1.44 1.23
N ILE A 231 -2.22 -0.83 1.67
CA ILE A 231 -1.21 -0.22 0.79
C ILE A 231 -0.67 -1.21 -0.26
N GLU A 232 -0.58 -2.50 0.08
CA GLU A 232 -0.10 -3.54 -0.83
C GLU A 232 -1.13 -3.85 -1.91
N ALA A 233 -2.39 -4.04 -1.52
CA ALA A 233 -3.49 -4.25 -2.46
C ALA A 233 -3.68 -3.02 -3.36
N MET A 234 -3.53 -1.81 -2.83
CA MET A 234 -3.68 -0.58 -3.61
C MET A 234 -2.68 -0.55 -4.76
N VAL A 235 -1.42 -0.83 -4.46
CA VAL A 235 -0.36 -0.87 -5.48
C VAL A 235 -0.60 -2.02 -6.46
N ASP A 236 -1.03 -3.19 -5.99
CA ASP A 236 -1.26 -4.35 -6.87
C ASP A 236 -2.44 -4.16 -7.83
N LEU A 237 -3.48 -3.43 -7.42
CA LEU A 237 -4.67 -3.16 -8.24
C LEU A 237 -4.52 -1.94 -9.15
N THR A 238 -3.59 -1.03 -8.87
CA THR A 238 -3.52 0.26 -9.57
C THR A 238 -2.18 0.54 -10.23
N GLY A 239 -1.09 -0.08 -9.76
CA GLY A 239 0.29 0.31 -10.08
C GLY A 239 0.68 1.69 -9.58
N GLY A 240 -0.14 2.30 -8.72
CA GLY A 240 0.04 3.65 -8.21
C GLY A 240 1.18 3.79 -7.21
N LEU A 241 1.26 5.00 -6.66
CA LEU A 241 2.12 5.34 -5.54
C LEU A 241 1.23 5.37 -4.30
N ALA A 242 1.64 4.65 -3.26
CA ALA A 242 0.85 4.54 -2.04
C ALA A 242 1.69 4.97 -0.83
N GLU A 243 1.05 5.72 0.06
CA GLU A 243 1.65 6.37 1.20
C GLU A 243 0.86 6.08 2.46
N ARG A 244 1.57 5.99 3.59
CA ARG A 244 1.02 5.67 4.90
C ARG A 244 1.29 6.81 5.88
N TYR A 245 0.27 7.20 6.62
CA TYR A 245 0.34 8.23 7.65
C TYR A 245 -0.15 7.67 8.99
N GLU A 246 0.71 7.68 10.00
CA GLU A 246 0.37 7.25 11.36
C GLU A 246 -0.37 8.36 12.12
N LEU A 247 -1.41 7.99 12.86
CA LEU A 247 -2.24 8.86 13.69
C LEU A 247 -1.76 8.93 15.16
N SER A 248 -0.61 8.33 15.46
CA SER A 248 0.01 8.44 16.79
C SER A 248 0.58 9.84 17.04
N ASP A 249 0.98 10.54 15.98
CA ASP A 249 1.52 11.90 16.04
C ASP A 249 0.42 12.96 15.83
N SER A 250 -0.07 13.48 16.96
CA SER A 250 -1.09 14.54 16.97
C SER A 250 -0.72 15.82 16.20
N THR A 251 0.58 16.09 16.01
CA THR A 251 1.03 17.28 15.29
C THR A 251 0.71 17.19 13.80
N MET A 252 0.50 15.97 13.29
CA MET A 252 0.22 15.72 11.89
C MET A 252 -1.26 15.75 11.53
N HIS A 253 -2.17 15.65 12.50
CA HIS A 253 -3.60 15.47 12.22
C HIS A 253 -4.21 16.58 11.35
N ARG A 254 -3.90 17.86 11.62
CA ARG A 254 -4.41 18.96 10.78
C ARG A 254 -3.86 18.93 9.36
N THR A 255 -2.60 18.53 9.21
CA THR A 255 -1.95 18.42 7.91
C THR A 255 -2.49 17.21 7.15
N LEU A 256 -2.69 16.09 7.81
CA LEU A 256 -3.34 14.91 7.25
C LEU A 256 -4.76 15.22 6.79
N TYR A 257 -5.58 15.93 7.58
CA TYR A 257 -6.92 16.32 7.13
C TYR A 257 -6.88 17.15 5.84
N ARG A 258 -5.92 18.08 5.72
CA ARG A 258 -5.70 18.83 4.49
C ARG A 258 -5.30 17.91 3.34
N TYR A 259 -4.36 17.00 3.55
CA TYR A 259 -3.92 16.02 2.55
C TYR A 259 -5.06 15.12 2.10
N LEU A 260 -5.91 14.65 3.01
CA LEU A 260 -7.06 13.83 2.64
C LEU A 260 -8.05 14.61 1.78
N ARG A 261 -8.39 15.87 2.14
CA ARG A 261 -9.28 16.71 1.32
C ARG A 261 -8.75 16.89 -0.10
N ARG A 262 -7.43 17.07 -0.21
CA ARG A 262 -6.70 17.21 -1.47
C ARG A 262 -6.70 15.89 -2.25
N SER A 263 -6.39 14.78 -1.58
CA SER A 263 -6.43 13.41 -2.16
C SER A 263 -7.82 13.03 -2.70
N PHE A 264 -8.90 13.51 -2.09
CA PHE A 264 -10.25 13.32 -2.62
C PHE A 264 -10.47 14.06 -3.95
N ALA A 265 -9.88 15.25 -4.13
CA ALA A 265 -9.94 15.99 -5.39
C ALA A 265 -9.21 15.24 -6.52
N SER A 266 -8.04 14.65 -6.24
CA SER A 266 -7.25 13.85 -7.20
C SER A 266 -7.79 12.43 -7.43
N GLN A 267 -8.98 12.11 -6.90
CA GLN A 267 -9.59 10.79 -7.00
C GLN A 267 -8.72 9.66 -6.39
N ALA A 268 -7.85 9.96 -5.42
CA ALA A 268 -7.01 8.97 -4.74
C ALA A 268 -7.82 7.87 -4.04
N PHE A 269 -7.21 6.69 -3.86
CA PHE A 269 -7.78 5.58 -3.11
C PHE A 269 -7.35 5.68 -1.66
N ILE A 270 -8.31 5.66 -0.73
CA ILE A 270 -8.03 5.98 0.67
C ILE A 270 -8.64 4.91 1.57
N THR A 271 -7.81 4.34 2.44
CA THR A 271 -8.22 3.40 3.49
C THR A 271 -7.63 3.82 4.83
N CYS A 272 -8.14 3.25 5.90
CA CYS A 272 -7.62 3.43 7.24
C CYS A 272 -7.69 2.10 8.01
N SER A 273 -6.85 1.96 9.03
CA SER A 273 -6.82 0.76 9.85
C SER A 273 -7.03 1.15 11.31
N ARG A 274 -7.89 0.40 12.01
CA ARG A 274 -8.14 0.60 13.44
C ARG A 274 -7.13 -0.15 14.28
N LYS A 275 -6.70 0.46 15.39
CA LYS A 275 -5.79 -0.17 16.36
C LYS A 275 -6.38 -1.49 16.88
N GLY A 276 -5.52 -2.46 17.15
CA GLY A 276 -5.87 -3.67 17.89
C GLY A 276 -5.34 -4.96 17.27
N ASP A 277 -5.75 -6.09 17.85
CA ASP A 277 -5.33 -7.42 17.38
C ASP A 277 -6.22 -7.90 16.24
N TRP A 278 -5.66 -7.98 15.04
CA TRP A 278 -6.35 -8.46 13.83
C TRP A 278 -6.96 -9.87 14.01
N ARG A 279 -6.44 -10.68 14.94
CA ARG A 279 -7.03 -12.00 15.27
C ARG A 279 -8.41 -11.90 15.94
N GLN A 280 -8.72 -10.73 16.50
CA GLN A 280 -10.02 -10.42 17.08
C GLN A 280 -10.95 -9.68 16.10
N ALA A 281 -10.52 -9.47 14.85
CA ALA A 281 -11.30 -8.81 13.80
C ALA A 281 -12.46 -9.68 13.26
N HIS A 282 -13.13 -10.43 14.13
CA HIS A 282 -14.34 -11.22 13.85
C HIS A 282 -15.55 -10.70 14.64
N LYS A 283 -15.37 -9.65 15.45
CA LYS A 283 -16.43 -9.00 16.24
C LYS A 283 -16.17 -7.50 16.36
N ALA A 284 -17.25 -6.73 16.47
CA ALA A 284 -17.18 -5.30 16.80
C ALA A 284 -17.15 -5.06 18.32
N ASP A 285 -16.54 -3.96 18.73
CA ASP A 285 -16.59 -3.42 20.08
C ASP A 285 -17.96 -2.77 20.37
N GLN A 286 -18.17 -2.34 21.61
CA GLN A 286 -19.40 -1.65 22.03
C GLN A 286 -19.67 -0.37 21.23
N ASN A 287 -18.61 0.34 20.82
CA ASN A 287 -18.71 1.52 19.96
C ASN A 287 -19.00 1.20 18.48
N GLY A 288 -19.12 -0.09 18.13
CA GLY A 288 -19.45 -0.59 16.80
C GLY A 288 -18.27 -0.75 15.84
N LEU A 289 -17.06 -0.33 16.22
CA LEU A 289 -15.85 -0.51 15.40
C LEU A 289 -15.19 -1.87 15.68
N VAL A 290 -14.43 -2.38 14.71
CA VAL A 290 -13.75 -3.68 14.74
C VAL A 290 -12.25 -3.44 14.94
N GLN A 291 -11.64 -4.15 15.88
CA GLN A 291 -10.21 -4.01 16.19
C GLN A 291 -9.33 -4.66 15.14
N GLY A 292 -8.16 -4.06 14.84
CA GLY A 292 -7.20 -4.61 13.89
C GLY A 292 -7.78 -4.82 12.49
N HIS A 293 -8.72 -3.96 12.09
CA HIS A 293 -9.53 -4.09 10.88
C HIS A 293 -9.33 -2.90 9.95
N ALA A 294 -9.36 -3.18 8.65
CA ALA A 294 -9.26 -2.15 7.61
C ALA A 294 -10.65 -1.62 7.24
N TYR A 295 -10.68 -0.33 6.90
CA TYR A 295 -11.86 0.40 6.49
C TYR A 295 -11.53 1.26 5.26
N THR A 296 -12.55 1.62 4.48
CA THR A 296 -12.41 2.56 3.36
C THR A 296 -12.82 3.95 3.80
N ILE A 297 -12.05 4.99 3.45
CA ILE A 297 -12.49 6.39 3.66
C ILE A 297 -13.23 6.83 2.40
N THR A 298 -14.50 7.19 2.54
CA THR A 298 -15.40 7.44 1.40
C THR A 298 -15.91 8.88 1.32
N GLY A 299 -15.54 9.74 2.27
CA GLY A 299 -15.89 11.15 2.22
C GLY A 299 -15.23 11.98 3.31
N LEU A 300 -15.16 13.29 3.06
CA LEU A 300 -14.80 14.31 4.03
C LEU A 300 -15.76 15.47 3.89
N PHE A 301 -16.11 16.09 5.02
CA PHE A 301 -16.97 17.25 5.00
C PHE A 301 -16.56 18.22 6.10
N ARG A 302 -16.49 19.51 5.76
CA ARG A 302 -16.25 20.57 6.74
C ARG A 302 -17.52 21.36 6.94
N VAL A 303 -18.05 21.34 8.17
CA VAL A 303 -19.14 22.21 8.57
C VAL A 303 -18.52 23.55 8.98
N ASN A 304 -18.75 24.59 8.19
CA ASN A 304 -18.10 25.89 8.39
C ASN A 304 -18.91 26.82 9.32
N GLU A 305 -20.25 26.75 9.29
CA GLU A 305 -21.17 27.61 10.06
C GLU A 305 -22.55 26.92 10.23
N GLY A 306 -23.22 27.14 11.36
CA GLY A 306 -24.55 26.57 11.64
C GLY A 306 -24.86 26.42 13.14
N LYS A 307 -26.05 25.90 13.47
CA LYS A 307 -26.43 25.59 14.87
C LYS A 307 -25.52 24.56 15.55
N CYS A 308 -24.76 23.82 14.74
CA CYS A 308 -23.81 22.83 15.17
C CYS A 308 -22.36 23.32 15.03
N GLY A 309 -22.02 24.61 15.12
CA GLY A 309 -20.62 25.03 15.19
C GLY A 309 -19.73 24.60 14.00
N LYS A 310 -18.41 24.71 14.19
CA LYS A 310 -17.39 24.27 13.22
C LYS A 310 -16.92 22.86 13.55
N CYS A 311 -17.04 21.93 12.60
CA CYS A 311 -16.52 20.58 12.74
C CYS A 311 -15.97 20.00 11.43
N HIS A 312 -15.15 18.96 11.59
CA HIS A 312 -14.45 18.30 10.50
C HIS A 312 -14.85 16.82 10.51
N LEU A 313 -15.65 16.42 9.53
CA LEU A 313 -16.25 15.09 9.48
C LEU A 313 -15.55 14.22 8.44
N ILE A 314 -15.45 12.94 8.75
CA ILE A 314 -14.93 11.90 7.88
C ILE A 314 -15.95 10.77 7.77
N ARG A 315 -16.18 10.29 6.54
CA ARG A 315 -17.03 9.12 6.26
C ARG A 315 -16.16 7.90 6.04
N VAL A 316 -16.47 6.84 6.77
CA VAL A 316 -15.72 5.59 6.80
C VAL A 316 -16.68 4.45 6.48
N ARG A 317 -16.21 3.45 5.73
CA ARG A 317 -16.96 2.24 5.37
C ARG A 317 -16.31 0.99 5.92
N ASN A 318 -17.08 0.19 6.65
CA ASN A 318 -16.74 -1.18 7.01
C ASN A 318 -16.96 -2.13 5.81
N PRO A 319 -15.95 -2.88 5.34
CA PRO A 319 -16.11 -3.83 4.24
C PRO A 319 -17.10 -4.98 4.52
N TRP A 320 -17.54 -5.18 5.78
CA TRP A 320 -18.60 -6.14 6.10
C TRP A 320 -19.96 -5.72 5.53
N GLY A 321 -20.18 -4.42 5.33
CA GLY A 321 -21.44 -3.89 4.78
C GLY A 321 -22.66 -4.17 5.67
N ASP A 322 -22.45 -4.28 6.98
CA ASP A 322 -23.47 -4.67 7.97
C ASP A 322 -23.62 -3.63 9.09
N GLN A 323 -24.41 -3.95 10.13
CA GLN A 323 -24.73 -3.08 11.27
C GLN A 323 -23.56 -2.73 12.21
N ASN A 324 -22.34 -3.18 11.94
CA ASN A 324 -21.16 -2.84 12.72
C ASN A 324 -20.59 -1.48 12.27
N GLU A 325 -21.37 -0.45 12.56
CA GLU A 325 -21.12 0.97 12.29
C GLU A 325 -20.83 1.75 13.57
N TRP A 326 -20.22 2.92 13.44
CA TRP A 326 -19.89 3.79 14.58
C TRP A 326 -21.12 4.18 15.40
N LYS A 327 -21.07 3.91 16.71
CA LYS A 327 -22.15 4.22 17.67
C LYS A 327 -21.84 5.42 18.57
N GLY A 328 -20.60 5.91 18.54
CA GLY A 328 -20.10 6.92 19.47
C GLY A 328 -19.37 6.34 20.68
N LYS A 329 -18.75 7.22 21.46
CA LYS A 329 -18.07 6.87 22.72
C LYS A 329 -19.03 6.95 23.90
N GLU A 330 -18.88 6.04 24.86
CA GLU A 330 -19.68 6.05 26.09
C GLU A 330 -19.22 7.10 27.12
N ASP A 331 -17.95 7.54 27.09
CA ASP A 331 -17.41 8.53 28.04
C ASP A 331 -16.77 9.75 27.34
N PHE A 332 -17.51 10.86 27.36
CA PHE A 332 -17.07 12.16 26.81
C PHE A 332 -16.24 12.99 27.81
N SER A 333 -16.21 12.63 29.09
CA SER A 333 -15.83 13.57 30.15
C SER A 333 -14.33 13.81 30.27
N THR A 334 -13.51 12.79 30.06
CA THR A 334 -12.04 12.88 30.24
C THR A 334 -11.30 13.36 28.98
N LEU A 335 -11.81 13.01 27.80
CA LEU A 335 -11.21 13.35 26.50
C LEU A 335 -11.51 14.79 26.05
N PHE A 336 -12.63 15.36 26.49
CA PHE A 336 -13.03 16.73 26.12
C PHE A 336 -11.97 17.78 26.51
N LEU A 337 -11.33 17.62 27.68
CA LEU A 337 -10.26 18.54 28.09
C LEU A 337 -8.99 18.38 27.23
N TYR A 338 -8.60 17.14 26.92
CA TYR A 338 -7.45 16.83 26.07
C TYR A 338 -7.61 17.43 24.66
N PHE A 339 -8.77 17.25 24.05
CA PHE A 339 -9.04 17.77 22.72
C PHE A 339 -9.15 19.29 22.68
N ARG A 340 -9.76 19.92 23.68
CA ARG A 340 -9.85 21.38 23.75
C ARG A 340 -8.46 22.04 23.90
N VAL A 341 -7.51 21.36 24.55
CA VAL A 341 -6.13 21.84 24.69
C VAL A 341 -5.34 21.75 23.38
N ILE A 342 -5.56 20.70 22.57
CA ILE A 342 -4.82 20.43 21.33
C ILE A 342 -5.44 21.14 20.12
N TYR A 343 -6.77 21.11 20.00
CA TYR A 343 -7.47 21.57 18.80
C TYR A 343 -8.06 22.98 18.89
N ARG A 344 -8.13 23.57 20.10
CA ARG A 344 -8.37 24.98 20.50
C ARG A 344 -9.45 25.84 19.80
N ASP A 345 -10.03 25.43 18.68
CA ASP A 345 -10.98 26.22 17.86
C ASP A 345 -12.12 25.40 17.22
N ASP A 346 -12.11 24.06 17.34
CA ASP A 346 -13.15 23.18 16.81
C ASP A 346 -14.18 22.87 17.92
N GLU A 347 -15.47 23.07 17.65
CA GLU A 347 -16.54 22.76 18.60
C GLU A 347 -16.88 21.26 18.49
N HIS A 348 -16.62 20.49 19.55
CA HIS A 348 -16.98 19.07 19.60
C HIS A 348 -18.48 18.93 19.84
N LEU A 349 -19.21 18.46 18.82
CA LEU A 349 -20.69 18.46 18.87
C LEU A 349 -21.29 17.09 19.14
N GLY A 350 -20.51 16.02 19.04
CA GLY A 350 -20.95 14.66 19.32
C GLY A 350 -20.30 13.65 18.38
N PRO A 351 -20.70 12.38 18.49
CA PRO A 351 -20.05 11.29 17.78
C PRO A 351 -20.37 11.25 16.28
N TRP A 352 -21.47 11.84 15.81
CA TRP A 352 -21.94 11.79 14.41
C TRP A 352 -22.28 10.39 13.90
N SER A 353 -22.61 9.46 14.81
CA SER A 353 -23.22 8.18 14.42
C SER A 353 -24.53 8.38 13.66
N ASP A 354 -24.97 7.39 12.90
CA ASP A 354 -26.15 7.50 12.02
C ASP A 354 -27.45 7.94 12.71
N ASN A 355 -27.57 7.63 14.01
CA ASN A 355 -28.72 7.98 14.84
C ASN A 355 -28.51 9.22 15.72
N ASP A 356 -27.39 9.93 15.56
CA ASP A 356 -27.06 11.11 16.36
C ASP A 356 -28.07 12.26 16.12
N ALA A 357 -28.45 12.93 17.21
CA ALA A 357 -29.32 14.11 17.15
C ALA A 357 -28.70 15.29 16.38
N ASN A 358 -27.36 15.33 16.27
CA ASN A 358 -26.64 16.37 15.52
C ASN A 358 -27.05 16.47 14.05
N TRP A 359 -27.50 15.37 13.42
CA TRP A 359 -28.04 15.40 12.05
C TRP A 359 -29.28 16.29 11.89
N LYS A 360 -30.02 16.56 12.99
CA LYS A 360 -31.16 17.49 12.99
C LYS A 360 -30.73 18.96 12.94
N LEU A 361 -29.47 19.25 13.28
CA LEU A 361 -28.92 20.61 13.26
C LEU A 361 -28.46 21.02 11.85
N LEU A 362 -28.25 20.05 10.94
CA LEU A 362 -27.88 20.29 9.55
C LEU A 362 -29.12 20.38 8.64
N GLU A 363 -29.04 21.28 7.66
CA GLU A 363 -30.03 21.39 6.58
C GLU A 363 -30.07 20.11 5.73
N ASN A 364 -31.23 19.83 5.12
CA ASN A 364 -31.40 18.66 4.26
C ASN A 364 -30.55 18.74 2.99
N SER A 365 -30.34 19.93 2.43
CA SER A 365 -29.44 20.19 1.31
C SER A 365 -27.99 19.80 1.64
N THR A 366 -27.51 20.18 2.83
CA THR A 366 -26.19 19.81 3.33
C THR A 366 -26.06 18.30 3.53
N LYS A 367 -27.06 17.65 4.14
CA LYS A 367 -27.07 16.19 4.28
C LYS A 367 -27.04 15.47 2.92
N GLN A 368 -27.75 15.98 1.93
CA GLN A 368 -27.72 15.43 0.57
C GLN A 368 -26.35 15.62 -0.09
N SER A 369 -25.71 16.79 0.04
CA SER A 369 -24.38 17.03 -0.55
C SER A 369 -23.28 16.22 0.13
N MET A 370 -23.43 15.92 1.41
CA MET A 370 -22.59 14.94 2.12
C MET A 370 -22.83 13.51 1.61
N GLY A 371 -23.98 13.23 1.00
CA GLY A 371 -24.43 11.85 0.75
C GLY A 371 -24.68 11.10 2.05
N PHE A 372 -25.24 11.80 3.05
CA PHE A 372 -25.70 11.18 4.27
C PHE A 372 -27.00 10.39 3.99
N HIS A 373 -26.99 9.12 4.39
CA HIS A 373 -28.15 8.26 4.41
C HIS A 373 -28.16 7.54 5.74
N ASN A 374 -29.26 7.60 6.50
CA ASN A 374 -29.42 6.73 7.66
C ASN A 374 -29.84 5.35 7.13
N LYS A 375 -28.85 4.50 6.91
CA LYS A 375 -29.00 3.15 6.36
C LYS A 375 -27.94 2.27 7.00
N VAL A 376 -28.32 1.02 7.22
CA VAL A 376 -27.38 -0.01 7.65
C VAL A 376 -26.68 -0.56 6.41
N ASP A 377 -25.55 0.05 6.04
CA ASP A 377 -24.75 -0.33 4.86
C ASP A 377 -23.24 -0.37 5.12
N GLY A 378 -22.85 -0.23 6.39
CA GLY A 378 -21.47 -0.20 6.85
C GLY A 378 -20.80 1.15 6.68
N GLU A 379 -21.43 2.16 6.05
CA GLU A 379 -20.91 3.53 5.97
C GLU A 379 -21.41 4.39 7.13
N PHE A 380 -20.51 5.10 7.80
CA PHE A 380 -20.85 6.01 8.89
C PHE A 380 -19.97 7.26 8.87
N TRP A 381 -20.45 8.34 9.47
CA TRP A 381 -19.66 9.54 9.72
C TRP A 381 -19.15 9.57 11.16
N MET A 382 -18.04 10.29 11.36
CA MET A 382 -17.52 10.61 12.69
C MET A 382 -16.71 11.91 12.66
N ASP A 383 -16.46 12.52 13.82
CA ASP A 383 -15.55 13.65 13.92
C ASP A 383 -14.10 13.20 13.67
N PHE A 384 -13.39 13.94 12.81
CA PHE A 384 -12.03 13.60 12.42
C PHE A 384 -11.03 13.75 13.57
N PHE A 385 -11.10 14.84 14.33
CA PHE A 385 -10.07 15.17 15.31
C PHE A 385 -10.28 14.46 16.65
N SER A 386 -11.52 14.39 17.14
CA SER A 386 -11.82 13.77 18.44
C SER A 386 -12.02 12.26 18.37
N ASP A 387 -12.56 11.75 17.28
CA ASP A 387 -12.92 10.32 17.21
C ASP A 387 -12.01 9.57 16.25
N PHE A 388 -11.92 9.98 14.99
CA PHE A 388 -11.13 9.25 14.00
C PHE A 388 -9.65 9.17 14.37
N CYS A 389 -9.01 10.31 14.67
CA CYS A 389 -7.60 10.35 15.06
C CYS A 389 -7.29 9.57 16.36
N HIS A 390 -8.30 9.30 17.19
CA HIS A 390 -8.14 8.53 18.42
C HIS A 390 -8.29 7.03 18.16
N GLU A 391 -9.37 6.64 17.48
CA GLU A 391 -9.73 5.24 17.24
C GLU A 391 -8.81 4.58 16.20
N PHE A 392 -8.42 5.31 15.16
CA PHE A 392 -7.63 4.75 14.06
C PHE A 392 -6.12 4.87 14.32
N GLU A 393 -5.36 3.95 13.73
CA GLU A 393 -3.90 3.88 13.83
C GLU A 393 -3.23 4.60 12.67
N GLU A 394 -3.78 4.45 11.48
CA GLU A 394 -3.14 4.84 10.24
C GLU A 394 -4.16 5.17 9.15
N VAL A 395 -3.69 5.94 8.18
CA VAL A 395 -4.36 6.21 6.91
C VAL A 395 -3.42 5.85 5.77
N SER A 396 -3.90 5.08 4.80
CA SER A 396 -3.20 4.80 3.56
C SER A 396 -3.85 5.56 2.40
N ILE A 397 -3.06 6.26 1.61
CA ILE A 397 -3.49 7.04 0.46
C ILE A 397 -2.72 6.53 -0.77
N CYS A 398 -3.43 6.16 -1.83
CA CYS A 398 -2.81 5.79 -3.10
C CYS A 398 -3.28 6.68 -4.24
N THR A 399 -2.32 7.28 -4.94
CA THR A 399 -2.53 8.12 -6.11
C THR A 399 -1.99 7.43 -7.36
N LEU A 400 -2.59 7.71 -8.53
CA LEU A 400 -2.12 7.15 -9.81
C LEU A 400 -0.86 7.83 -10.37
N GLY A 401 -0.53 8.99 -9.82
CA GLY A 401 0.70 9.73 -10.07
C GLY A 401 1.11 10.46 -8.79
N PRO A 402 2.31 11.06 -8.76
CA PRO A 402 2.71 11.84 -7.60
C PRO A 402 1.80 13.06 -7.42
N ASP A 403 1.59 13.43 -6.16
CA ASP A 403 1.00 14.71 -5.74
C ASP A 403 2.03 15.33 -4.78
N PHE A 404 3.04 16.00 -5.34
CA PHE A 404 4.27 16.42 -4.67
C PHE A 404 4.01 17.49 -3.61
N ASP A 405 3.16 18.47 -3.92
CA ASP A 405 2.81 19.57 -3.02
C ASP A 405 1.53 19.31 -2.19
N HIS A 406 0.94 18.13 -2.41
CA HIS A 406 -0.29 17.66 -1.81
C HIS A 406 -1.47 18.57 -2.14
N ASP A 407 -1.47 19.35 -3.22
CA ASP A 407 -2.55 20.28 -3.57
C ASP A 407 -3.84 19.57 -3.99
N GLY A 408 -3.77 18.26 -4.20
CA GLY A 408 -4.90 17.43 -4.54
C GLY A 408 -5.15 17.34 -6.03
N GLU A 409 -4.22 17.80 -6.84
CA GLU A 409 -4.14 17.52 -8.27
C GLU A 409 -3.00 16.52 -8.51
N VAL A 410 -3.14 15.69 -9.54
CA VAL A 410 -2.03 14.82 -9.93
C VAL A 410 -1.01 15.67 -10.66
N ASP A 411 0.18 15.80 -10.08
CA ASP A 411 1.25 16.56 -10.70
C ASP A 411 1.65 15.96 -12.03
N LYS A 412 1.96 16.84 -12.98
CA LYS A 412 2.54 16.41 -14.25
C LYS A 412 3.91 15.82 -13.98
N LEU A 413 3.96 14.50 -13.98
CA LEU A 413 5.20 13.74 -13.87
C LEU A 413 6.12 14.08 -15.05
N ILE A 414 7.18 14.84 -14.78
CA ILE A 414 8.20 15.17 -15.80
C ILE A 414 9.16 14.00 -15.96
N SER A 415 9.54 13.36 -14.86
CA SER A 415 10.47 12.24 -14.86
C SER A 415 10.07 11.20 -13.82
N SER A 416 10.03 9.94 -14.23
CA SER A 416 10.11 8.81 -13.33
C SER A 416 11.17 7.83 -13.82
N THR A 417 11.85 7.18 -12.88
CA THR A 417 12.80 6.13 -13.21
C THR A 417 12.69 5.03 -12.18
N THR A 418 12.66 3.81 -12.67
CA THR A 418 12.69 2.59 -11.86
C THR A 418 14.03 1.90 -12.09
N VAL A 419 14.71 1.54 -11.01
CA VAL A 419 15.93 0.73 -11.04
C VAL A 419 15.77 -0.48 -10.14
N PHE A 420 16.38 -1.58 -10.54
CA PHE A 420 16.37 -2.83 -9.78
C PHE A 420 17.76 -3.09 -9.21
N GLY A 421 17.79 -3.76 -8.06
CA GLY A 421 19.02 -4.15 -7.39
C GLY A 421 18.82 -5.37 -6.51
N GLU A 422 19.92 -5.85 -5.94
CA GLU A 422 19.95 -7.09 -5.15
C GLU A 422 20.88 -6.90 -3.96
N TRP A 423 20.45 -7.38 -2.79
CA TRP A 423 21.33 -7.62 -1.65
C TRP A 423 21.87 -9.05 -1.75
N ILE A 424 23.18 -9.19 -1.93
CA ILE A 424 23.87 -10.47 -2.12
C ILE A 424 24.73 -10.74 -0.90
N LYS A 425 24.60 -11.93 -0.30
CA LYS A 425 25.30 -12.29 0.93
C LYS A 425 26.81 -12.23 0.73
N GLY A 426 27.51 -11.63 1.70
CA GLY A 426 28.97 -11.46 1.64
C GLY A 426 29.47 -10.46 0.59
N GLN A 427 28.57 -9.82 -0.19
CA GLN A 427 28.92 -8.83 -1.20
C GLN A 427 28.20 -7.51 -0.93
N SER A 428 26.92 -7.42 -1.29
CA SER A 428 26.12 -6.18 -1.23
C SER A 428 25.07 -6.17 -0.12
N ALA A 429 24.91 -7.24 0.65
CA ALA A 429 24.02 -7.30 1.81
C ALA A 429 24.65 -6.65 3.05
N GLY A 430 24.93 -5.35 2.98
CA GLY A 430 25.67 -4.60 4.00
C GLY A 430 24.90 -4.38 5.32
N GLY A 431 23.58 -4.39 5.27
CA GLY A 431 22.74 -4.08 6.42
C GLY A 431 22.71 -2.59 6.75
N SER A 432 22.12 -2.22 7.88
CA SER A 432 21.89 -0.82 8.28
C SER A 432 23.16 -0.07 8.72
N ARG A 433 23.00 1.24 8.97
CA ARG A 433 24.06 2.14 9.44
C ARG A 433 24.68 1.76 10.79
N ASN A 434 24.11 0.79 11.51
CA ASN A 434 24.67 0.28 12.78
C ASN A 434 26.10 -0.27 12.60
N ASN A 435 26.43 -0.75 11.39
CA ASN A 435 27.80 -1.07 11.01
C ASN A 435 28.16 -0.32 9.73
N LEU A 436 28.85 0.82 9.85
CA LEU A 436 29.17 1.67 8.69
C LEU A 436 30.11 1.01 7.67
N GLU A 437 30.94 0.07 8.10
CA GLU A 437 31.85 -0.65 7.21
C GLU A 437 31.08 -1.56 6.28
N ARG A 438 30.15 -2.36 6.83
CA ARG A 438 29.25 -3.18 6.02
C ARG A 438 28.21 -2.34 5.28
N PHE A 439 27.67 -1.30 5.90
CA PHE A 439 26.71 -0.39 5.25
C PHE A 439 27.25 0.17 3.92
N ALA A 440 28.56 0.44 3.87
CA ALA A 440 29.24 0.94 2.69
C ALA A 440 29.28 -0.04 1.51
N THR A 441 28.97 -1.33 1.72
CA THR A 441 28.90 -2.34 0.67
C THR A 441 27.52 -2.47 0.05
N ASN A 442 26.48 -1.87 0.65
CA ASN A 442 25.15 -1.84 0.04
C ASN A 442 25.19 -1.22 -1.35
N PRO A 443 24.30 -1.61 -2.27
CA PRO A 443 24.20 -0.98 -3.59
C PRO A 443 23.99 0.54 -3.45
N GLN A 444 24.62 1.31 -4.33
CA GLN A 444 24.51 2.76 -4.34
C GLN A 444 23.97 3.23 -5.69
N PHE A 445 22.96 4.10 -5.65
CA PHE A 445 22.35 4.66 -6.85
C PHE A 445 22.55 6.17 -6.88
N ARG A 446 23.19 6.64 -7.94
CA ARG A 446 23.42 8.06 -8.18
C ARG A 446 22.17 8.69 -8.78
N LEU A 447 21.67 9.71 -8.10
CA LEU A 447 20.56 10.56 -8.49
C LEU A 447 21.10 11.96 -8.79
N ASP A 448 21.05 12.39 -10.04
CA ASP A 448 21.43 13.74 -10.45
C ASP A 448 20.17 14.53 -10.83
N ILE A 449 19.85 15.57 -10.07
CA ILE A 449 18.76 16.49 -10.35
C ILE A 449 19.32 17.62 -11.23
N LEU A 450 18.81 17.73 -12.45
CA LEU A 450 19.42 18.56 -13.50
C LEU A 450 18.96 20.02 -13.42
N GLU A 451 17.69 20.23 -13.09
CA GLU A 451 17.03 21.54 -13.08
C GLU A 451 16.09 21.62 -11.87
N ALA A 452 15.84 22.83 -11.37
CA ALA A 452 14.79 23.03 -10.37
C ALA A 452 13.40 22.94 -11.04
N GLU A 453 12.36 22.67 -10.26
CA GLU A 453 11.00 22.71 -10.77
C GLU A 453 10.66 24.11 -11.30
N LYS A 454 10.08 24.16 -12.50
CA LYS A 454 9.55 25.41 -13.05
C LYS A 454 8.27 25.75 -12.28
N PRO A 455 8.08 27.01 -11.84
CA PRO A 455 6.82 27.42 -11.24
C PRO A 455 5.65 27.09 -12.18
N LEU A 456 4.57 26.55 -11.61
CA LEU A 456 3.36 26.20 -12.37
C LEU A 456 2.67 27.44 -12.99
N GLU A 457 2.91 28.64 -12.44
CA GLU A 457 2.40 29.91 -12.98
C GLU A 457 3.51 30.97 -13.16
N GLU A 458 3.50 31.66 -14.30
CA GLU A 458 4.38 32.80 -14.58
C GLU A 458 4.05 33.98 -13.65
N GLY A 459 4.72 34.06 -12.49
CA GLY A 459 4.61 35.19 -11.56
C GLY A 459 4.69 34.82 -10.08
N SER A 460 4.47 33.55 -9.71
CA SER A 460 4.55 33.07 -8.33
C SER A 460 6.00 32.69 -7.95
N ARG A 461 6.87 33.69 -7.81
CA ARG A 461 8.20 33.47 -7.21
C ARG A 461 8.05 33.26 -5.69
N SER A 462 7.64 32.07 -5.27
CA SER A 462 7.89 31.62 -3.90
C SER A 462 9.36 31.23 -3.76
N GLU A 463 9.98 31.45 -2.59
CA GLU A 463 11.37 31.05 -2.33
C GLU A 463 11.63 29.53 -2.51
N ASN A 464 10.55 28.73 -2.59
CA ASN A 464 10.57 27.29 -2.87
C ASN A 464 10.88 26.94 -4.33
N SER A 465 10.85 27.89 -5.29
CA SER A 465 11.13 27.62 -6.72
C SER A 465 12.57 27.18 -7.03
N ARG A 466 13.44 27.08 -6.01
CA ARG A 466 14.81 26.59 -6.15
C ARG A 466 14.94 25.09 -5.90
N TYR A 467 13.95 24.47 -5.26
CA TYR A 467 13.96 23.05 -4.94
C TYR A 467 13.17 22.27 -5.99
N SER A 468 13.47 20.99 -6.09
CA SER A 468 12.67 20.00 -6.79
C SER A 468 12.04 19.10 -5.75
N GLN A 469 10.78 18.74 -5.94
CA GLN A 469 10.10 17.79 -5.10
C GLN A 469 10.29 16.38 -5.68
N LEU A 470 10.60 15.44 -4.79
CA LEU A 470 10.85 14.06 -5.16
C LEU A 470 10.15 13.11 -4.20
N ILE A 471 9.69 12.00 -4.75
CA ILE A 471 9.25 10.84 -3.99
C ILE A 471 10.17 9.69 -4.35
N ILE A 472 10.78 9.08 -3.34
CA ILE A 472 11.62 7.90 -3.50
C ILE A 472 10.92 6.76 -2.79
N SER A 473 10.65 5.66 -3.50
CA SER A 473 10.13 4.42 -2.95
C SER A 473 11.17 3.30 -3.08
N LEU A 474 11.29 2.47 -2.05
CA LEU A 474 12.07 1.23 -2.04
C LEU A 474 11.12 0.07 -1.74
N SER A 475 11.03 -0.87 -2.66
CA SER A 475 10.19 -2.07 -2.53
C SER A 475 11.05 -3.31 -2.55
N GLN A 476 10.76 -4.28 -1.70
CA GLN A 476 11.40 -5.60 -1.75
C GLN A 476 10.59 -6.55 -2.64
N GLU A 477 11.28 -7.42 -3.38
CA GLU A 477 10.62 -8.42 -4.19
C GLU A 477 9.93 -9.43 -3.27
N HIS A 478 8.67 -9.68 -3.57
CA HIS A 478 7.87 -10.64 -2.85
C HIS A 478 8.30 -12.06 -3.23
N GLN A 479 9.20 -12.65 -2.45
CA GLN A 479 9.63 -14.04 -2.64
C GLN A 479 8.78 -14.95 -1.75
N ARG A 480 8.04 -15.88 -2.39
CA ARG A 480 7.44 -17.01 -1.68
C ARG A 480 8.55 -17.81 -1.02
N CYS A 481 8.56 -17.91 0.30
CA CYS A 481 9.36 -18.94 0.97
C CYS A 481 8.70 -20.29 0.66
N VAL A 482 9.33 -21.10 -0.19
CA VAL A 482 8.85 -22.43 -0.57
C VAL A 482 8.71 -23.34 0.66
N ASP A 483 9.51 -23.08 1.71
CA ASP A 483 9.61 -23.93 2.90
C ASP A 483 8.96 -23.34 4.16
N ASP A 484 8.62 -22.05 4.16
CA ASP A 484 8.01 -21.38 5.30
C ASP A 484 6.67 -20.80 4.83
N LYS A 485 5.57 -21.43 5.25
CA LYS A 485 4.16 -21.04 4.94
C LYS A 485 3.79 -19.64 5.46
N LYS A 486 4.76 -18.84 5.89
CA LYS A 486 4.64 -17.46 6.33
C LYS A 486 5.62 -16.59 5.55
N MET A 487 5.07 -15.58 4.88
CA MET A 487 5.84 -14.51 4.26
C MET A 487 6.66 -13.77 5.32
N LYS A 488 7.98 -13.72 5.17
CA LYS A 488 8.86 -12.90 6.01
C LYS A 488 9.32 -11.69 5.21
N LEU A 489 8.59 -10.59 5.35
CA LEU A 489 9.05 -9.29 4.86
C LEU A 489 10.28 -8.86 5.66
N LEU A 490 11.33 -8.45 4.94
CA LEU A 490 12.55 -7.95 5.54
C LEU A 490 12.32 -6.55 6.09
N GLN A 491 13.01 -6.20 7.17
CA GLN A 491 13.08 -4.81 7.62
C GLN A 491 13.96 -4.02 6.65
N ILE A 492 13.35 -3.15 5.83
CA ILE A 492 14.03 -2.39 4.79
C ILE A 492 13.97 -0.89 5.06
N GLY A 493 14.95 -0.17 4.51
CA GLY A 493 15.04 1.28 4.58
C GLY A 493 16.05 1.81 3.57
N PHE A 494 16.05 3.12 3.34
CA PHE A 494 17.10 3.76 2.55
C PHE A 494 17.60 5.05 3.17
N CYS A 495 18.81 5.44 2.80
CA CYS A 495 19.41 6.72 3.17
C CYS A 495 19.80 7.51 1.93
N LEU A 496 19.69 8.84 2.03
CA LEU A 496 20.08 9.77 0.99
C LEU A 496 21.31 10.58 1.44
N TYR A 497 22.34 10.64 0.59
CA TYR A 497 23.57 11.41 0.82
C TYR A 497 23.82 12.39 -0.32
N GLY A 498 24.52 13.49 -0.03
CA GLY A 498 25.09 14.33 -1.08
C GLY A 498 26.34 13.67 -1.67
N ALA A 499 26.42 13.57 -3.00
CA ALA A 499 27.54 12.87 -3.66
C ALA A 499 28.87 13.65 -3.56
N LYS A 500 28.83 15.00 -3.50
CA LYS A 500 30.01 15.89 -3.48
C LYS A 500 31.09 15.52 -4.52
N GLY A 501 30.68 15.09 -5.72
CA GLY A 501 31.58 14.64 -6.79
C GLY A 501 32.15 13.23 -6.65
N SER A 502 31.84 12.51 -5.56
CA SER A 502 32.25 11.11 -5.37
C SER A 502 31.42 10.19 -6.26
N SER A 503 32.07 9.21 -6.89
CA SER A 503 31.39 8.13 -7.62
C SER A 503 30.81 7.09 -6.67
N TRP A 504 31.50 6.76 -5.58
CA TRP A 504 31.08 5.79 -4.56
C TRP A 504 31.33 6.34 -3.15
N LEU A 505 30.36 6.20 -2.26
CA LEU A 505 30.48 6.63 -0.86
C LEU A 505 31.07 5.50 -0.02
N ASN A 506 32.21 5.74 0.60
CA ASN A 506 32.90 4.75 1.42
C ASN A 506 32.72 5.03 2.93
N LEU A 507 33.30 4.17 3.76
CA LEU A 507 33.29 4.31 5.22
C LEU A 507 33.71 5.70 5.71
N GLN A 508 34.74 6.30 5.10
CA GLN A 508 35.23 7.61 5.50
C GLN A 508 34.18 8.69 5.24
N HIS A 509 33.47 8.59 4.10
CA HIS A 509 32.36 9.50 3.81
C HIS A 509 31.28 9.42 4.88
N PHE A 510 30.83 8.21 5.24
CA PHE A 510 29.75 8.03 6.23
C PHE A 510 30.13 8.45 7.66
N LYS A 511 31.41 8.44 8.00
CA LYS A 511 31.92 8.98 9.27
C LYS A 511 31.94 10.51 9.30
N GLN A 512 32.20 11.14 8.17
CA GLN A 512 32.39 12.60 8.06
C GLN A 512 31.10 13.36 7.72
N HIS A 513 30.13 12.71 7.11
CA HIS A 513 28.93 13.34 6.58
C HIS A 513 27.67 12.71 7.15
N LYS A 514 26.71 13.57 7.51
CA LYS A 514 25.36 13.14 7.85
C LYS A 514 24.56 12.86 6.58
N ASP A 515 23.59 11.97 6.68
CA ASP A 515 22.56 11.82 5.66
C ASP A 515 21.77 13.12 5.50
N LEU A 516 21.24 13.32 4.31
CA LEU A 516 20.30 14.38 3.99
C LEU A 516 18.86 13.99 4.35
N GLY A 517 18.61 12.70 4.55
CA GLY A 517 17.36 12.15 5.03
C GLY A 517 17.28 10.63 4.79
N THR A 518 16.22 10.01 5.29
CA THR A 518 15.99 8.57 5.23
C THR A 518 14.52 8.28 4.98
N SER A 519 14.19 7.01 4.70
CA SER A 519 12.81 6.51 4.71
C SER A 519 12.18 6.39 6.10
N GLY A 520 12.86 6.85 7.16
CA GLY A 520 12.47 6.60 8.55
C GLY A 520 13.08 5.31 9.12
N PRO A 521 12.47 4.72 10.16
CA PRO A 521 12.89 3.44 10.71
C PRO A 521 12.89 2.33 9.66
N TYR A 522 13.70 1.28 9.89
CA TYR A 522 13.64 0.08 9.06
C TYR A 522 12.40 -0.70 9.46
N ILE A 523 11.50 -0.96 8.52
CA ILE A 523 10.21 -1.58 8.78
C ILE A 523 10.01 -2.78 7.85
N ASN A 524 9.34 -3.82 8.34
CA ASN A 524 9.03 -5.05 7.63
C ASN A 524 7.81 -4.90 6.71
N TYR A 525 7.78 -3.83 5.91
CA TYR A 525 6.77 -3.62 4.87
C TYR A 525 7.32 -3.95 3.50
N ARG A 526 6.42 -4.30 2.58
CA ARG A 526 6.80 -4.57 1.18
C ARG A 526 7.41 -3.35 0.50
N GLU A 527 6.98 -2.15 0.88
CA GLU A 527 7.50 -0.88 0.35
C GLU A 527 7.64 0.17 1.45
N VAL A 528 8.71 0.96 1.39
CA VAL A 528 8.93 2.17 2.19
C VAL A 528 9.15 3.36 1.25
N PHE A 529 8.75 4.56 1.67
CA PHE A 529 8.86 5.76 0.85
C PHE A 529 9.32 6.97 1.67
N ALA A 530 9.84 7.99 1.01
CA ALA A 530 10.02 9.31 1.59
C ALA A 530 9.92 10.41 0.53
N ARG A 531 9.46 11.57 0.98
CA ARG A 531 9.36 12.80 0.21
C ARG A 531 10.56 13.71 0.52
N PHE A 532 11.13 14.31 -0.51
CA PHE A 532 12.29 15.19 -0.40
C PHE A 532 12.09 16.48 -1.18
N GLU A 533 12.56 17.58 -0.61
CA GLU A 533 12.77 18.86 -1.31
C GLU A 533 14.27 19.06 -1.48
N LEU A 534 14.79 18.87 -2.70
CA LEU A 534 16.23 18.89 -2.98
C LEU A 534 16.58 19.98 -3.98
N LEU A 535 17.73 20.62 -3.79
CA LEU A 535 18.28 21.52 -4.81
C LEU A 535 18.78 20.69 -6.01
N PRO A 536 18.90 21.29 -7.20
CA PRO A 536 19.65 20.68 -8.29
C PRO A 536 21.06 20.30 -7.84
N GLY A 537 21.49 19.08 -8.17
CA GLY A 537 22.73 18.52 -7.66
C GLY A 537 22.79 16.99 -7.71
N SER A 538 23.90 16.46 -7.21
CA SER A 538 24.19 15.01 -7.21
C SER A 538 24.01 14.41 -5.83
N TYR A 539 23.24 13.33 -5.77
CA TYR A 539 22.86 12.62 -4.56
C TYR A 539 23.07 11.11 -4.74
N ILE A 540 23.22 10.39 -3.63
CA ILE A 540 23.34 8.93 -3.61
C ILE A 540 22.25 8.34 -2.72
N ILE A 541 21.46 7.43 -3.29
CA ILE A 541 20.46 6.63 -2.59
C ILE A 541 21.12 5.29 -2.22
N ILE A 542 21.03 4.91 -0.95
CA ILE A 542 21.58 3.65 -0.44
C ILE A 542 20.42 2.83 0.16
N PRO A 543 19.82 1.90 -0.60
CA PRO A 543 18.86 0.95 -0.08
C PRO A 543 19.56 -0.15 0.74
N ALA A 544 18.98 -0.49 1.89
CA ALA A 544 19.54 -1.48 2.80
C ALA A 544 18.44 -2.26 3.52
N THR A 545 18.79 -3.47 3.94
CA THR A 545 18.09 -4.21 5.00
C THR A 545 18.59 -3.77 6.38
N PHE A 546 17.83 -4.04 7.45
CA PHE A 546 18.28 -3.72 8.81
C PHE A 546 19.49 -4.58 9.20
N GLU A 547 19.33 -5.89 9.03
CA GLU A 547 20.37 -6.89 9.26
C GLU A 547 21.26 -7.05 8.04
N SER A 548 22.55 -7.28 8.26
CA SER A 548 23.50 -7.62 7.20
C SER A 548 23.39 -9.09 6.79
N ASN A 549 23.90 -9.45 5.60
CA ASN A 549 23.92 -10.81 5.06
C ASN A 549 22.53 -11.42 4.77
N ILE A 550 21.52 -10.57 4.62
CA ILE A 550 20.18 -10.96 4.17
C ILE A 550 20.09 -10.76 2.66
N GLU A 551 19.60 -11.78 1.95
CA GLU A 551 19.47 -11.75 0.49
C GLU A 551 18.04 -11.44 0.08
N SER A 552 17.88 -10.52 -0.87
CA SER A 552 16.61 -10.25 -1.53
C SER A 552 16.82 -9.30 -2.70
N ASN A 553 15.90 -9.34 -3.66
CA ASN A 553 15.82 -8.38 -4.74
C ASN A 553 15.00 -7.17 -4.30
N PHE A 554 15.32 -5.99 -4.85
CA PHE A 554 14.59 -4.78 -4.55
C PHE A 554 14.45 -3.88 -5.78
N MET A 555 13.48 -2.99 -5.71
CA MET A 555 13.16 -2.00 -6.72
C MET A 555 13.16 -0.62 -6.06
N VAL A 556 13.85 0.33 -6.67
CA VAL A 556 13.79 1.75 -6.29
C VAL A 556 13.05 2.51 -7.38
N ARG A 557 12.00 3.24 -7.01
CA ARG A 557 11.29 4.17 -7.89
C ARG A 557 11.55 5.60 -7.43
N VAL A 558 11.91 6.46 -8.35
CA VAL A 558 12.02 7.90 -8.11
C VAL A 558 11.03 8.62 -9.02
N PHE A 559 10.24 9.51 -8.43
CA PHE A 559 9.31 10.39 -9.11
C PHE A 559 9.73 11.83 -8.83
N SER A 560 9.69 12.70 -9.83
CA SER A 560 9.93 14.13 -9.64
C SER A 560 9.16 14.99 -10.65
N GLY A 561 8.76 16.18 -10.21
CA GLY A 561 8.33 17.27 -11.09
C GLY A 561 9.50 17.90 -11.86
N ALA A 562 10.76 17.56 -11.55
CA ALA A 562 11.94 17.97 -12.29
C ALA A 562 12.57 16.84 -13.13
N LYS A 563 13.40 17.23 -14.10
CA LYS A 563 14.25 16.28 -14.82
C LYS A 563 15.40 15.81 -13.93
N PHE A 564 15.59 14.50 -13.88
CA PHE A 564 16.71 13.88 -13.19
C PHE A 564 17.24 12.67 -13.97
N SER A 565 18.43 12.22 -13.61
CA SER A 565 18.94 10.90 -14.01
C SER A 565 19.20 10.03 -12.79
N LEU A 566 18.81 8.76 -12.87
CA LEU A 566 19.06 7.75 -11.84
C LEU A 566 19.85 6.60 -12.44
N SER A 567 20.99 6.25 -11.83
CA SER A 567 21.86 5.17 -12.31
C SER A 567 22.50 4.41 -11.17
N ARG A 568 22.71 3.10 -11.35
CA ARG A 568 23.47 2.29 -10.41
C ARG A 568 24.96 2.62 -10.55
N ILE A 569 25.64 2.84 -9.43
CA ILE A 569 27.08 3.00 -9.41
C ILE A 569 27.71 1.62 -9.57
N LYS A 570 28.66 1.50 -10.49
CA LYS A 570 29.40 0.27 -10.79
C LYS A 570 30.58 0.08 -9.86
#